data_AF-A0A7X4CL26-F1
#
_entry.id   AF-A0A7X4CL26-F1
#
_cell.length_a   1.000
_cell.length_b   1.000
_cell.length_c   1.000
_cell.angle_alpha   90.00
_cell.angle_beta   90.00
_cell.angle_gamma   90.00
#
_symmetry.space_group_name_H-M   'P 1'
#
loop_
_entity.id
_entity.type
_entity.pdbx_description
1 polymer ?
#
loop_
_entity_poly.entity_id
_entity_poly.type
_entity_poly.pdbx_seq_one_letter_code
_entity_poly.pdbx_strand_id
1 'polypeptide(L)'
;MLFSRYHPLPPRKLRIPPSLYKPLTPFRSTPNINAHLYTELPRLTTQKEPIRVAVLGQGRSGLDIHCRYFKTAPHKYQIVAVADLLEDRRQRAQSEMGCDAYDDYRDLLARGDIDLVVNALPSHLHPQATIDSLNAGYHTICEKPLAWSVAELDNMIAAADKADRLLLPFQQSRNAHHFQ
;
A
#
# COMPACT_ATOMS: atom_id res chain seq x y z
N MET A 1 -36.52 -16.54 -30.56
CA MET A 1 -35.67 -16.81 -29.38
C MET A 1 -34.65 -17.89 -29.76
N LEU A 2 -33.42 -17.50 -30.11
CA LEU A 2 -32.31 -18.43 -30.35
C LEU A 2 -31.41 -18.43 -29.11
N PHE A 3 -31.40 -19.53 -28.36
CA PHE A 3 -30.35 -19.76 -27.35
C PHE A 3 -29.14 -20.39 -28.05
N SER A 4 -28.10 -19.59 -28.26
CA SER A 4 -26.79 -20.04 -28.72
C SER A 4 -26.15 -20.92 -27.65
N ARG A 5 -25.88 -22.18 -27.99
CA ARG A 5 -25.17 -23.12 -27.12
C ARG A 5 -23.68 -22.75 -27.10
N TYR A 6 -23.23 -22.17 -26.00
CA TYR A 6 -21.80 -22.03 -25.73
C TYR A 6 -21.20 -23.44 -25.52
N HIS A 7 -20.18 -23.79 -26.30
CA HIS A 7 -19.31 -24.94 -26.04
C HIS A 7 -17.93 -24.39 -25.64
N PRO A 8 -17.42 -24.72 -24.44
CA PRO A 8 -16.07 -24.30 -24.06
C PRO A 8 -15.05 -25.01 -24.96
N LEU A 9 -14.21 -24.23 -25.64
CA LEU A 9 -13.07 -24.78 -26.37
C LEU A 9 -12.07 -25.37 -25.36
N PRO A 10 -11.44 -26.52 -25.66
CA PRO A 10 -10.41 -27.08 -24.81
C PRO A 10 -9.22 -26.12 -24.71
N PRO A 11 -8.50 -26.10 -23.56
CA PRO A 11 -7.36 -25.21 -23.38
C PRO A 11 -6.31 -25.48 -24.47
N ARG A 12 -6.05 -24.50 -25.34
CA ARG A 12 -4.90 -24.54 -26.23
C ARG A 12 -3.65 -24.55 -25.36
N LYS A 13 -2.95 -25.68 -25.30
CA LYS A 13 -1.59 -25.73 -24.77
C LYS A 13 -0.72 -24.88 -25.69
N LEU A 14 -0.49 -23.62 -25.31
CA LEU A 14 0.48 -22.76 -25.98
C LEU A 14 1.86 -23.35 -25.70
N ARG A 15 2.38 -24.16 -26.62
CA ARG A 15 3.70 -24.78 -26.51
C ARG A 15 4.71 -23.75 -27.03
N ILE A 16 5.31 -23.01 -26.10
CA ILE A 16 6.35 -22.03 -26.44
C ILE A 16 7.58 -22.81 -26.93
N PRO A 17 8.11 -22.54 -28.13
CA PRO A 17 9.30 -23.22 -28.64
C PRO A 17 10.50 -22.98 -27.72
N PRO A 18 11.36 -24.00 -27.46
CA PRO A 18 12.53 -23.90 -26.60
C PRO A 18 13.48 -22.74 -26.96
N SER A 19 13.50 -22.33 -28.23
CA SER A 19 14.32 -21.21 -28.72
C SER A 19 13.89 -19.83 -28.19
N LEU A 20 12.67 -19.70 -27.66
CA LEU A 20 12.19 -18.48 -26.99
C LEU A 20 12.50 -18.46 -25.49
N TYR A 21 13.04 -19.55 -24.92
CA TYR A 21 13.62 -19.52 -23.58
C TYR A 21 14.97 -18.83 -23.65
N LYS A 22 14.98 -17.52 -23.41
CA LYS A 22 16.21 -16.86 -22.96
C LYS A 22 16.50 -17.42 -21.56
N PRO A 23 17.65 -18.05 -21.29
CA PRO A 23 17.98 -18.47 -19.94
C PRO A 23 17.86 -17.23 -19.06
N LEU A 24 17.05 -17.33 -18.00
CA LEU A 24 17.08 -16.34 -16.94
C LEU A 24 18.54 -16.27 -16.53
N THR A 25 19.16 -15.10 -16.72
CA THR A 25 20.45 -14.84 -16.09
C THR A 25 20.27 -15.23 -14.63
N PRO A 26 21.14 -16.08 -14.06
CA PRO A 26 21.05 -16.42 -12.66
C PRO A 26 20.90 -15.09 -11.92
N PHE A 27 19.89 -15.00 -11.06
CA PHE A 27 19.75 -13.89 -10.15
C PHE A 27 21.10 -13.84 -9.42
N ARG A 28 22.00 -12.96 -9.88
CA ARG A 28 23.18 -12.60 -9.13
C ARG A 28 22.54 -12.13 -7.84
N SER A 29 22.79 -12.85 -6.75
CA SER A 29 22.56 -12.28 -5.43
C SER A 29 23.21 -10.92 -5.51
N THR A 30 22.40 -9.87 -5.57
CA THR A 30 22.90 -8.55 -5.27
C THR A 30 23.66 -8.75 -3.96
N PRO A 31 24.93 -8.30 -3.86
CA PRO A 31 25.52 -8.20 -2.53
C PRO A 31 24.47 -7.51 -1.69
N ASN A 32 24.18 -8.09 -0.52
CA ASN A 32 23.09 -7.70 0.32
C ASN A 32 23.37 -6.27 0.82
N ILE A 33 23.12 -5.28 -0.04
CA ILE A 33 23.56 -3.89 0.13
C ILE A 33 22.92 -3.28 1.37
N ASN A 34 21.88 -3.92 1.91
CA ASN A 34 21.10 -3.46 3.03
C ASN A 34 20.99 -4.49 4.18
N ALA A 35 21.75 -5.59 4.20
CA ALA A 35 21.72 -6.56 5.33
C ALA A 35 21.98 -5.86 6.67
N HIS A 36 22.92 -4.91 6.64
CA HIS A 36 23.31 -4.12 7.79
C HIS A 36 22.28 -3.03 8.12
N LEU A 37 21.52 -2.52 7.14
CA LEU A 37 20.46 -1.53 7.37
C LEU A 37 19.27 -2.11 8.14
N TYR A 38 18.97 -3.41 7.98
CA TYR A 38 17.92 -4.08 8.77
C TYR A 38 18.39 -4.49 10.18
N THR A 39 19.69 -4.60 10.40
CA THR A 39 20.26 -5.01 11.71
C THR A 39 20.33 -3.82 12.67
N GLU A 40 20.41 -2.60 12.13
CA GLU A 40 20.50 -1.33 12.83
C GLU A 40 19.23 -0.48 12.63
N LEU A 41 18.04 -1.09 12.57
CA LEU A 41 16.84 -0.30 12.78
C LEU A 41 16.97 0.31 14.18
N PRO A 42 17.00 1.66 14.32
CA PRO A 42 17.05 2.26 15.64
C PRO A 42 15.92 1.65 16.45
N ARG A 43 16.27 1.11 17.64
CA ARG A 43 15.27 0.68 18.61
C ARG A 43 14.33 1.87 18.80
N LEU A 44 13.16 1.83 18.14
CA LEU A 44 12.12 2.84 18.29
C LEU A 44 11.86 2.94 19.78
N THR A 45 12.21 4.10 20.31
CA THR A 45 12.34 4.37 21.73
C THR A 45 10.98 4.21 22.42
N THR A 46 10.89 3.20 23.30
CA THR A 46 10.14 3.20 24.57
C THR A 46 8.78 3.94 24.63
N GLN A 47 7.67 3.20 24.36
CA GLN A 47 6.26 3.32 24.85
C GLN A 47 5.61 4.75 24.87
N LYS A 48 4.37 5.04 24.42
CA LYS A 48 3.11 4.28 24.59
C LYS A 48 1.94 4.98 23.85
N GLU A 49 2.14 5.47 22.63
CA GLU A 49 1.04 6.06 21.85
C GLU A 49 0.67 5.19 20.66
N PRO A 50 -0.64 5.04 20.36
CA PRO A 50 -1.06 4.40 19.13
C PRO A 50 -0.41 5.09 17.93
N ILE A 51 0.04 4.33 16.95
CA ILE A 51 0.49 4.86 15.67
C ILE A 51 -0.68 5.62 15.06
N ARG A 52 -0.47 6.91 14.76
CA ARG A 52 -1.48 7.78 14.17
C ARG A 52 -1.50 7.52 12.67
N VAL A 53 -2.60 6.94 12.21
CA VAL A 53 -2.77 6.48 10.84
C VAL A 53 -3.68 7.42 10.08
N ALA A 54 -3.27 7.77 8.88
CA ALA A 54 -4.15 8.36 7.88
C ALA A 54 -4.44 7.36 6.75
N VAL A 55 -5.69 7.32 6.28
CA VAL A 55 -6.11 6.39 5.21
C VAL A 55 -6.60 7.18 4.00
N LEU A 56 -5.93 6.98 2.87
CA LEU A 56 -6.29 7.58 1.59
C LEU A 56 -7.18 6.60 0.81
N GLY A 57 -8.45 6.97 0.63
CA GLY A 57 -9.47 6.16 -0.01
C GLY A 57 -10.15 5.20 0.97
N GLN A 58 -11.48 5.24 1.03
CA GLN A 58 -12.33 4.36 1.84
C GLN A 58 -13.16 3.38 1.00
N GLY A 59 -12.57 2.89 -0.10
CA GLY A 59 -13.10 1.74 -0.82
C GLY A 59 -12.92 0.44 -0.02
N ARG A 60 -13.11 -0.71 -0.67
CA ARG A 60 -12.99 -2.04 -0.02
C ARG A 60 -11.67 -2.20 0.76
N SER A 61 -10.54 -1.82 0.17
CA SER A 61 -9.24 -1.94 0.85
C SER A 61 -9.13 -0.99 2.03
N GLY A 62 -9.36 0.31 1.82
CA GLY A 62 -9.25 1.29 2.89
C GLY A 62 -10.21 1.03 4.05
N LEU A 63 -11.50 0.83 3.77
CA LEU A 63 -12.51 0.63 4.81
C LEU A 63 -12.50 -0.79 5.37
N ASP A 64 -12.80 -1.79 4.53
CA ASP A 64 -13.13 -3.14 4.99
C ASP A 64 -11.90 -3.96 5.42
N ILE A 65 -10.70 -3.55 4.99
CA ILE A 65 -9.44 -4.20 5.36
C ILE A 65 -8.70 -3.34 6.39
N HIS A 66 -8.24 -2.15 6.00
CA HIS A 66 -7.33 -1.35 6.82
C HIS A 66 -8.03 -0.72 8.03
N CYS A 67 -9.05 0.12 7.82
CA CYS A 67 -9.76 0.78 8.92
C CYS A 67 -10.38 -0.22 9.89
N ARG A 68 -11.00 -1.30 9.38
CA ARG A 68 -11.53 -2.37 10.25
C ARG A 68 -10.43 -3.05 11.05
N TYR A 69 -9.27 -3.37 10.46
CA TYR A 69 -8.15 -3.95 11.20
C TYR A 69 -7.65 -3.01 12.30
N PHE A 70 -7.43 -1.73 12.01
CA PHE A 70 -6.98 -0.76 13.02
C PHE A 70 -7.95 -0.64 14.19
N LYS A 71 -9.27 -0.67 13.93
CA LYS A 71 -10.30 -0.68 14.97
C LYS A 71 -10.24 -1.91 15.89
N THR A 72 -9.66 -3.03 15.46
CA THR A 72 -9.47 -4.20 16.34
C THR A 72 -8.30 -4.06 17.31
N ALA A 73 -7.39 -3.11 17.08
CA ALA A 73 -6.19 -2.89 17.90
C ALA A 73 -6.01 -1.40 18.26
N PRO A 74 -6.98 -0.77 18.96
CA PRO A 74 -6.95 0.66 19.27
C PRO A 74 -5.80 1.06 20.22
N HIS A 75 -5.22 0.10 20.93
CA HIS A 75 -4.01 0.31 21.74
C HIS A 75 -2.72 0.40 20.91
N LYS A 76 -2.78 0.07 19.61
CA LYS A 76 -1.65 0.11 18.67
C LYS A 76 -1.83 1.14 17.56
N TYR A 77 -3.07 1.42 17.15
CA TYR A 77 -3.37 2.30 16.03
C TYR A 77 -4.52 3.23 16.37
N GLN A 78 -4.40 4.48 15.92
CA GLN A 78 -5.47 5.46 15.95
C GLN A 78 -5.64 6.03 14.54
N ILE A 79 -6.85 5.95 13.99
CA ILE A 79 -7.15 6.61 12.71
C ILE A 79 -7.39 8.08 13.03
N VAL A 80 -6.49 8.96 12.60
CA VAL A 80 -6.56 10.41 12.87
C VAL A 80 -7.15 11.19 11.69
N ALA A 81 -6.99 10.68 10.48
CA ALA A 81 -7.52 11.32 9.29
C ALA A 81 -7.88 10.33 8.17
N VAL A 82 -8.85 10.69 7.35
CA VAL A 82 -9.16 9.99 6.10
C VAL A 82 -9.35 10.98 4.94
N ALA A 83 -9.02 10.55 3.73
CA ALA A 83 -9.39 11.28 2.52
C ALA A 83 -10.20 10.39 1.58
N ASP A 84 -11.35 10.86 1.10
CA ASP A 84 -12.13 10.18 0.05
C ASP A 84 -12.95 11.22 -0.71
N LEU A 85 -13.12 11.04 -2.03
CA LEU A 85 -13.88 11.96 -2.88
C LEU A 85 -15.38 11.97 -2.57
N LEU A 86 -15.91 10.87 -2.03
CA LEU A 86 -17.34 10.73 -1.77
C LEU A 86 -17.70 11.21 -0.35
N GLU A 87 -18.62 12.16 -0.27
CA GLU A 87 -19.05 12.79 0.99
C GLU A 87 -19.63 11.78 1.99
N ASP A 88 -20.43 10.82 1.53
CA ASP A 88 -21.00 9.77 2.39
C ASP A 88 -19.91 8.95 3.10
N ARG A 89 -18.78 8.70 2.43
CA ARG A 89 -17.64 8.00 3.03
C ARG A 89 -16.92 8.86 4.04
N ARG A 90 -16.76 10.17 3.79
CA ARG A 90 -16.17 11.12 4.75
C ARG A 90 -17.01 11.20 6.02
N GLN A 91 -18.32 11.39 5.89
CA GLN A 91 -19.27 11.42 7.01
C GLN A 91 -19.25 10.10 7.81
N ARG A 92 -19.18 8.96 7.12
CA ARG A 92 -19.03 7.66 7.79
C ARG A 92 -17.75 7.59 8.61
N ALA A 93 -16.62 8.06 8.11
CA ALA A 93 -15.38 8.02 8.90
C ALA A 93 -15.40 8.97 10.09
N GLN A 94 -15.96 10.17 9.94
CA GLN A 94 -16.16 11.09 11.06
C GLN A 94 -17.02 10.43 12.16
N SER A 95 -18.13 9.80 11.78
CA SER A 95 -19.06 9.17 12.73
C SER A 95 -18.56 7.85 13.33
N GLU A 96 -17.97 6.97 12.53
CA GLU A 96 -17.56 5.62 12.97
C GLU A 96 -16.12 5.54 13.52
N MET A 97 -15.27 6.51 13.18
CA MET A 97 -13.85 6.52 13.54
C MET A 97 -13.46 7.75 14.37
N GLY A 98 -14.29 8.80 14.42
CA GLY A 98 -14.01 10.01 15.20
C GLY A 98 -12.77 10.77 14.69
N CYS A 99 -12.52 10.69 13.38
CA CYS A 99 -11.34 11.25 12.72
C CYS A 99 -11.68 12.42 11.79
N ASP A 100 -10.68 13.21 11.43
CA ASP A 100 -10.85 14.29 10.45
C ASP A 100 -11.00 13.70 9.03
N ALA A 101 -11.85 14.33 8.21
CA ALA A 101 -12.12 13.85 6.86
C ALA A 101 -11.92 14.95 5.83
N TYR A 102 -11.27 14.60 4.73
CA TYR A 102 -10.88 15.51 3.65
C TYR A 102 -11.41 14.99 2.32
N ASP A 103 -11.83 15.89 1.43
CA ASP A 103 -12.19 15.57 0.05
C ASP A 103 -10.96 15.46 -0.87
N ASP A 104 -9.84 16.03 -0.46
CA ASP A 104 -8.53 15.89 -1.10
C ASP A 104 -7.48 15.32 -0.13
N TYR A 105 -6.74 14.30 -0.57
CA TYR A 105 -5.66 13.74 0.25
C TYR A 105 -4.50 14.71 0.44
N ARG A 106 -4.30 15.66 -0.47
CA ARG A 106 -3.19 16.62 -0.39
C ARG A 106 -3.36 17.56 0.80
N ASP A 107 -4.60 17.96 1.09
CA ASP A 107 -4.93 18.77 2.27
C ASP A 107 -4.75 17.96 3.57
N LEU A 108 -5.09 16.67 3.54
CA LEU A 108 -4.80 15.76 4.65
C LEU A 108 -3.29 15.63 4.90
N LEU A 109 -2.46 15.58 3.85
CA LEU A 109 -1.00 15.44 3.99
C LEU A 109 -0.33 16.67 4.59
N ALA A 110 -0.98 17.85 4.55
CA ALA A 110 -0.48 19.08 5.18
C ALA A 110 -0.52 19.06 6.73
N ARG A 111 -1.03 17.98 7.33
CA ARG A 111 -1.00 17.77 8.79
C ARG A 111 0.44 17.65 9.33
N GLY A 112 0.57 17.60 10.65
CA GLY A 112 1.86 17.39 11.34
C GLY A 112 1.82 16.25 12.35
N ASP A 113 0.72 15.50 12.40
CA ASP A 113 0.39 14.53 13.45
C ASP A 113 0.07 13.12 12.91
N ILE A 114 0.61 12.77 11.75
CA ILE A 114 0.50 11.43 11.14
C ILE A 114 1.84 10.72 11.28
N ASP A 115 1.81 9.44 11.65
CA ASP A 115 2.99 8.57 11.69
C ASP A 115 3.03 7.64 10.45
N LEU A 116 1.85 7.18 10.02
CA LEU A 116 1.68 6.21 8.93
C LEU A 116 0.55 6.63 7.99
N VAL A 117 0.82 6.64 6.69
CA VAL A 117 -0.18 6.74 5.64
C VAL A 117 -0.46 5.36 5.04
N VAL A 118 -1.74 5.02 4.87
CA VAL A 118 -2.20 3.90 4.07
C VAL A 118 -2.80 4.42 2.78
N ASN A 119 -2.08 4.23 1.66
CA ASN A 119 -2.56 4.54 0.34
C ASN A 119 -3.41 3.39 -0.22
N ALA A 120 -4.73 3.56 -0.18
CA ALA A 120 -5.74 2.64 -0.71
C ALA A 120 -6.62 3.30 -1.80
N LEU A 121 -6.06 4.30 -2.49
CA LEU A 121 -6.69 5.00 -3.61
C LEU A 121 -6.85 4.06 -4.84
N PRO A 122 -7.52 4.49 -5.92
CA PRO A 122 -7.46 3.79 -7.19
C PRO A 122 -6.01 3.59 -7.67
N SER A 123 -5.70 2.44 -8.27
CA SER A 123 -4.32 2.01 -8.52
C SER A 123 -3.48 2.92 -9.43
N HIS A 124 -4.09 3.75 -10.28
CA HIS A 124 -3.38 4.73 -11.09
C HIS A 124 -2.85 5.92 -10.27
N LEU A 125 -3.36 6.13 -9.05
CA LEU A 125 -2.91 7.16 -8.11
C LEU A 125 -1.88 6.64 -7.12
N HIS A 126 -1.64 5.32 -7.06
CA HIS A 126 -0.72 4.72 -6.10
C HIS A 126 0.68 5.36 -6.14
N PRO A 127 1.35 5.50 -7.30
CA PRO A 127 2.70 6.04 -7.32
C PRO A 127 2.76 7.48 -6.80
N GLN A 128 1.90 8.35 -7.33
CA GLN A 128 1.93 9.77 -6.99
C GLN A 128 1.55 10.02 -5.53
N ALA A 129 0.43 9.47 -5.06
CA ALA A 129 -0.01 9.70 -3.69
C ALA A 129 0.96 9.11 -2.65
N THR A 130 1.66 8.01 -2.99
CA THR A 130 2.73 7.48 -2.15
C THR A 130 3.95 8.39 -2.13
N ILE A 131 4.40 8.89 -3.28
CA ILE A 131 5.50 9.87 -3.35
C ILE A 131 5.16 11.13 -2.53
N ASP A 132 3.93 11.63 -2.67
CA ASP A 132 3.46 12.81 -1.93
C ASP A 132 3.45 12.55 -0.41
N SER A 133 2.98 11.37 0.01
CA SER A 133 2.97 10.97 1.43
C SER A 133 4.38 10.86 2.02
N LEU A 134 5.32 10.29 1.25
CA LEU A 134 6.72 10.18 1.65
C LEU A 134 7.38 11.56 1.71
N ASN A 135 7.14 12.42 0.72
CA ASN A 135 7.67 13.79 0.69
C ASN A 135 7.09 14.66 1.83
N ALA A 136 5.87 14.38 2.29
CA ALA A 136 5.29 14.99 3.48
C ALA A 136 5.89 14.47 4.80
N GLY A 137 6.79 13.47 4.73
CA GLY A 137 7.54 12.97 5.87
C GLY A 137 6.86 11.81 6.60
N TYR A 138 5.95 11.08 5.97
CA TYR A 138 5.23 9.95 6.58
C TYR A 138 5.74 8.60 6.10
N HIS A 139 5.73 7.61 7.00
CA HIS A 139 5.83 6.21 6.56
C HIS A 139 4.61 5.86 5.71
N THR A 140 4.80 5.07 4.66
CA THR A 140 3.72 4.79 3.72
C THR A 140 3.58 3.30 3.44
N ILE A 141 2.38 2.76 3.68
CA ILE A 141 1.94 1.49 3.13
C ILE A 141 1.09 1.78 1.90
N CYS A 142 1.33 1.07 0.80
CA CYS A 142 0.54 1.22 -0.43
C CYS A 142 -0.09 -0.09 -0.87
N GLU A 143 -1.35 -0.03 -1.27
CA GLU A 143 -2.08 -1.15 -1.85
C GLU A 143 -1.46 -1.67 -3.15
N LYS A 144 -1.83 -2.89 -3.51
CA LYS A 144 -1.39 -3.55 -4.74
C LYS A 144 -2.39 -3.34 -5.90
N PRO A 145 -1.91 -3.16 -7.15
CA PRO A 145 -0.50 -3.12 -7.57
C PRO A 145 0.20 -1.85 -7.10
N LEU A 146 1.44 -1.95 -6.63
CA LEU A 146 2.19 -0.82 -6.05
C LEU A 146 2.44 0.29 -7.10
N ALA A 147 2.75 -0.11 -8.33
CA ALA A 147 2.97 0.76 -9.48
C ALA A 147 2.61 0.00 -10.78
N TRP A 148 2.48 0.72 -11.90
CA TRP A 148 2.20 0.14 -13.22
C TRP A 148 3.47 -0.11 -14.04
N SER A 149 4.57 0.57 -13.69
CA SER A 149 5.87 0.39 -14.33
C SER A 149 7.00 0.31 -13.31
N VAL A 150 8.14 -0.24 -13.74
CA VAL A 150 9.37 -0.26 -12.93
C VAL A 150 9.87 1.17 -12.68
N ALA A 151 9.77 2.06 -13.68
CA ALA A 151 10.20 3.45 -13.52
C ALA A 151 9.40 4.20 -12.44
N GLU A 152 8.09 3.98 -12.37
CA GLU A 152 7.27 4.53 -11.27
C GLU A 152 7.69 3.98 -9.91
N LEU A 153 7.97 2.67 -9.83
CA LEU A 153 8.45 2.06 -8.60
C LEU A 153 9.81 2.62 -8.17
N ASP A 154 10.74 2.80 -9.12
CA ASP A 154 12.05 3.41 -8.86
C ASP A 154 11.90 4.83 -8.30
N ASN A 155 10.96 5.63 -8.83
CA ASN A 155 10.65 6.96 -8.31
C ASN A 155 10.08 6.91 -6.88
N MET A 156 9.23 5.93 -6.57
CA MET A 156 8.68 5.74 -5.22
C MET A 156 9.78 5.36 -4.21
N ILE A 157 10.71 4.49 -4.61
CA ILE A 157 11.87 4.10 -3.78
C ILE A 157 12.78 5.31 -3.54
N ALA A 158 13.10 6.08 -4.59
CA ALA A 158 13.92 7.28 -4.46
C ALA A 158 13.28 8.33 -3.53
N ALA A 159 11.96 8.48 -3.56
CA ALA A 159 11.24 9.35 -2.63
C ALA A 159 11.33 8.85 -1.18
N ALA A 160 11.21 7.54 -0.96
CA ALA A 160 11.34 6.91 0.35
C ALA A 160 12.74 7.12 0.95
N ASP A 161 13.78 6.87 0.14
CA ASP A 161 15.18 7.05 0.53
C ASP A 161 15.48 8.52 0.85
N LYS A 162 15.00 9.45 0.01
CA LYS A 162 15.19 10.89 0.22
C LYS A 162 14.51 11.40 1.49
N ALA A 163 13.33 10.87 1.81
CA ALA A 163 12.57 11.26 2.99
C ALA A 163 13.04 10.58 4.29
N ASP A 164 13.93 9.58 4.19
CA ASP A 164 14.26 8.67 5.29
C ASP A 164 12.97 8.06 5.90
N ARG A 165 12.10 7.55 5.03
CA ARG A 165 10.82 6.94 5.42
C ARG A 165 10.61 5.59 4.77
N LEU A 166 10.06 4.66 5.56
CA LEU A 166 9.66 3.35 5.07
C LEU A 166 8.54 3.43 4.03
N LEU A 167 8.75 2.73 2.90
CA LEU A 167 7.73 2.37 1.92
C LEU A 167 7.49 0.86 1.94
N LEU A 168 6.24 0.45 2.16
CA LEU A 168 5.86 -0.96 2.23
C LEU A 168 4.71 -1.28 1.25
N PRO A 169 4.86 -2.27 0.35
CA PRO A 169 3.71 -2.81 -0.36
C PRO A 169 2.82 -3.61 0.58
N PHE A 170 1.51 -3.43 0.50
CA PHE A 170 0.54 -4.27 1.18
C PHE A 170 0.41 -5.63 0.47
N GLN A 171 1.32 -6.55 0.79
CA GLN A 171 1.32 -7.92 0.30
C GLN A 171 1.00 -8.89 1.45
N GLN A 172 -0.22 -8.81 1.97
CA GLN A 172 -0.66 -9.56 3.15
C GLN A 172 -0.54 -11.08 2.99
N SER A 173 -0.69 -11.60 1.76
CA SER A 173 -0.56 -13.03 1.49
C SER A 173 0.85 -13.55 1.81
N ARG A 174 1.90 -12.71 1.70
CA ARG A 174 3.28 -13.12 2.05
C ARG A 174 3.41 -13.54 3.52
N ASN A 175 2.55 -13.01 4.39
CA ASN A 175 2.60 -13.27 5.84
C ASN A 175 1.55 -14.29 6.29
N ALA A 176 0.84 -14.93 5.36
CA ALA A 176 -0.12 -15.97 5.73
C ALA A 176 0.61 -17.25 6.15
N HIS A 177 0.06 -17.98 7.13
CA HIS A 177 0.70 -19.17 7.72
C HIS A 177 1.11 -20.26 6.73
N HIS A 178 0.51 -20.32 5.54
CA HIS A 178 0.84 -21.31 4.51
C HIS A 178 2.02 -20.90 3.61
N PHE A 179 2.56 -19.68 3.77
CA PHE A 179 3.72 -19.16 3.04
C PHE A 179 4.93 -18.86 3.96
N GLN A 180 4.81 -19.13 5.27
CA GLN A 180 5.90 -19.03 6.26
C GLN A 180 6.57 -20.39 6.47
#